data_AF-A0A0L0M7B0-F1
#
_entry.id   AF-A0A0L0M7B0-F1
#
_cell.length_a   1.000
_cell.length_b   1.000
_cell.length_c   1.000
_cell.angle_alpha   90.00
_cell.angle_beta   90.00
_cell.angle_gamma   90.00
#
_symmetry.space_group_name_H-M   'P 1'
#
loop_
_entity.id
_entity.type
_entity.pdbx_description
1 polymer ?
#
loop_
_entity_poly.entity_id
_entity_poly.type
_entity_poly.pdbx_seq_one_letter_code
_entity_poly.pdbx_strand_id
1 'polypeptide(L)'
;MLASRDDLKSPKDLDGKKFGGVGTPGERAIISQVIKNAGGKGDFKLITLRSSYIEALKQGSIDFALPYMAWEGLEAKRAGKPVKYFKYTDYGFPDAYAVIVVSNPAWLKSHDALAHKFVGALQKGYEFAVAHPEDAAQSLIKLNPSAFQDKDFVVESQRLLSPDYRDAQGKVGPQTVAQWAGLSGFLFKKGLLSGPDGKPLKTEPNWSDYFTNDYLTKN
;
A
#
# COMPACT_ATOMS: atom_id res chain seq x y z
N MET A 1 -0.22 -14.21 -5.85
CA MET A 1 -0.77 -15.54 -6.23
C MET A 1 0.19 -16.63 -5.78
N LEU A 2 -0.24 -17.88 -5.63
CA LEU A 2 0.69 -18.97 -5.26
C LEU A 2 1.73 -19.16 -6.37
N ALA A 3 2.99 -19.42 -5.99
CA ALA A 3 4.09 -19.62 -6.92
C ALA A 3 3.84 -20.80 -7.87
N SER A 4 3.11 -21.83 -7.42
CA SER A 4 2.75 -23.03 -8.19
C SER A 4 1.76 -22.79 -9.34
N ARG A 5 1.28 -21.55 -9.55
CA ARG A 5 0.33 -21.20 -10.62
C ARG A 5 1.04 -20.91 -11.94
N ASP A 6 1.60 -21.91 -12.59
CA ASP A 6 2.37 -21.75 -13.84
C ASP A 6 1.54 -21.27 -15.04
N ASP A 7 0.22 -21.34 -14.93
CA ASP A 7 -0.74 -20.78 -15.89
C ASP A 7 -0.84 -19.25 -15.81
N LEU A 8 -0.42 -18.61 -14.71
CA LEU A 8 -0.45 -17.17 -14.51
C LEU A 8 0.96 -16.57 -14.75
N LYS A 9 1.24 -16.15 -15.98
CA LYS A 9 2.57 -15.69 -16.41
C LYS A 9 2.65 -14.18 -16.59
N SER A 10 1.52 -13.52 -16.76
CA SER A 10 1.36 -12.07 -16.87
C SER A 10 0.04 -11.61 -16.25
N PRO A 11 -0.15 -10.32 -15.97
CA PRO A 11 -1.44 -9.80 -15.52
C PRO A 11 -2.59 -10.07 -16.49
N LYS A 12 -2.33 -10.24 -17.79
CA LYS A 12 -3.35 -10.65 -18.77
C LYS A 12 -4.01 -11.98 -18.38
N ASP A 13 -3.24 -12.91 -17.82
CA ASP A 13 -3.74 -14.25 -17.43
C ASP A 13 -4.66 -14.20 -16.21
N LEU A 14 -4.79 -13.03 -15.56
CA LEU A 14 -5.73 -12.78 -14.47
C LEU A 14 -7.16 -12.52 -14.97
N ASP A 15 -7.37 -12.38 -16.29
CA ASP A 15 -8.71 -12.31 -16.87
C ASP A 15 -9.54 -13.55 -16.50
N GLY A 16 -10.79 -13.31 -16.10
CA GLY A 16 -11.74 -14.33 -15.66
C GLY A 16 -11.39 -14.99 -14.32
N LYS A 17 -10.26 -14.65 -13.69
CA LYS A 17 -9.84 -15.24 -12.41
C LYS A 17 -10.55 -14.59 -11.23
N LYS A 18 -10.42 -15.21 -10.05
CA LYS A 18 -10.98 -14.74 -8.80
C LYS A 18 -9.96 -13.87 -8.05
N PHE A 19 -10.26 -12.60 -7.93
CA PHE A 19 -9.47 -11.65 -7.14
C PHE A 19 -10.01 -11.56 -5.71
N GLY A 20 -9.17 -11.78 -4.72
CA GLY A 20 -9.46 -11.48 -3.32
C GLY A 20 -9.08 -10.05 -2.97
N GLY A 21 -10.03 -9.28 -2.45
CA GLY A 21 -9.80 -7.89 -2.06
C GLY A 21 -10.80 -7.40 -1.03
N VAL A 22 -10.75 -6.10 -0.74
CA VAL A 22 -11.62 -5.44 0.25
C VAL A 22 -12.94 -4.95 -0.34
N GLY A 23 -13.09 -4.94 -1.66
CA GLY A 23 -14.37 -4.65 -2.31
C GLY A 23 -14.56 -3.21 -2.79
N THR A 24 -13.51 -2.37 -2.77
CA THR A 24 -13.67 -0.96 -3.13
C THR A 24 -13.72 -0.75 -4.66
N PRO A 25 -14.46 0.27 -5.14
CA PRO A 25 -14.44 0.64 -6.57
C PRO A 25 -13.03 0.98 -7.08
N GLY A 26 -12.20 1.61 -6.24
CA GLY A 26 -10.80 1.94 -6.56
C GLY A 26 -9.95 0.70 -6.78
N GLU A 27 -10.02 -0.28 -5.88
CA GLU A 27 -9.31 -1.56 -6.01
C GLU A 27 -9.68 -2.29 -7.31
N ARG A 28 -10.97 -2.34 -7.65
CA ARG A 28 -11.41 -2.94 -8.91
C ARG A 28 -10.81 -2.21 -10.12
N ALA A 29 -10.84 -0.88 -10.11
CA ALA A 29 -10.34 -0.08 -11.22
C ALA A 29 -8.82 -0.25 -11.42
N ILE A 30 -8.05 -0.26 -10.34
CA ILE A 30 -6.59 -0.48 -10.37
C ILE A 30 -6.29 -1.82 -11.04
N ILE A 31 -6.85 -2.91 -10.50
CA ILE A 31 -6.58 -4.26 -11.01
C ILE A 31 -7.03 -4.41 -12.47
N SER A 32 -8.23 -3.90 -12.81
CA SER A 32 -8.72 -3.93 -14.19
C SER A 32 -7.77 -3.20 -15.15
N GLN A 33 -7.23 -2.05 -14.73
CA GLN A 33 -6.31 -1.29 -15.57
C GLN A 33 -4.97 -2.01 -15.77
N VAL A 34 -4.41 -2.63 -14.72
CA VAL A 34 -3.16 -3.39 -14.82
C VAL A 34 -3.29 -4.56 -15.81
N ILE A 35 -4.40 -5.30 -15.73
CA ILE A 35 -4.71 -6.39 -16.67
C ILE A 35 -4.83 -5.87 -18.10
N LYS A 36 -5.52 -4.74 -18.30
CA LYS A 36 -5.66 -4.08 -19.62
C LYS A 36 -4.31 -3.64 -20.19
N ASN A 37 -3.45 -3.05 -19.37
CA ASN A 37 -2.12 -2.64 -19.79
C ASN A 37 -1.25 -3.83 -20.22
N ALA A 38 -1.49 -5.02 -19.65
CA ALA A 38 -0.84 -6.27 -20.07
C ALA A 38 -1.50 -6.92 -21.31
N GLY A 39 -2.51 -6.28 -21.93
CA GLY A 39 -3.20 -6.79 -23.12
C GLY A 39 -4.36 -7.76 -22.84
N GLY A 40 -4.88 -7.76 -21.62
CA GLY A 40 -6.13 -8.43 -21.23
C GLY A 40 -7.36 -7.54 -21.36
N LYS A 41 -8.53 -8.08 -21.01
CA LYS A 41 -9.83 -7.39 -20.98
C LYS A 41 -10.02 -6.58 -19.71
N GLY A 42 -9.36 -6.98 -18.62
CA GLY A 42 -9.52 -6.37 -17.30
C GLY A 42 -10.77 -6.83 -16.58
N ASP A 43 -11.24 -8.04 -16.90
CA ASP A 43 -12.44 -8.64 -16.35
C ASP A 43 -12.06 -9.74 -15.36
N PHE A 44 -12.56 -9.67 -14.14
CA PHE A 44 -12.27 -10.67 -13.11
C PHE A 44 -13.41 -10.71 -12.08
N LYS A 45 -13.51 -11.82 -11.35
CA LYS A 45 -14.49 -11.98 -10.28
C LYS A 45 -13.88 -11.49 -8.96
N LEU A 46 -14.39 -10.38 -8.43
CA LEU A 46 -14.02 -9.87 -7.11
C LEU A 46 -14.72 -10.70 -6.02
N ILE A 47 -13.93 -11.22 -5.09
CA ILE A 47 -14.36 -11.91 -3.88
C ILE A 47 -13.94 -11.04 -2.71
N THR A 48 -14.90 -10.48 -1.98
CA THR A 48 -14.60 -9.69 -0.78
C THR A 48 -14.17 -10.63 0.34
N LEU A 49 -12.97 -10.40 0.88
CA LEU A 49 -12.43 -11.18 1.98
C LEU A 49 -12.39 -10.35 3.27
N ARG A 50 -12.64 -11.02 4.39
CA ARG A 50 -12.49 -10.48 5.76
C ARG A 50 -11.43 -11.25 6.56
N SER A 51 -10.73 -12.16 5.89
CA SER A 51 -9.79 -13.13 6.46
C SER A 51 -8.50 -13.16 5.64
N SER A 52 -7.50 -13.94 6.08
CA SER A 52 -6.21 -14.09 5.40
C SER A 52 -6.35 -14.41 3.90
N TYR A 53 -5.65 -13.65 3.06
CA TYR A 53 -5.53 -13.90 1.63
C TYR A 53 -4.80 -15.21 1.34
N ILE A 54 -3.85 -15.61 2.19
CA ILE A 54 -3.06 -16.83 1.99
C ILE A 54 -3.93 -18.07 2.17
N GLU A 55 -4.78 -18.11 3.19
CA GLU A 55 -5.72 -19.23 3.37
C GLU A 55 -6.73 -19.31 2.22
N ALA A 56 -7.24 -18.16 1.75
CA ALA A 56 -8.15 -18.13 0.61
C ALA A 56 -7.49 -18.61 -0.69
N LEU A 57 -6.22 -18.28 -0.91
CA LEU A 57 -5.41 -18.81 -2.02
C LEU A 57 -5.20 -20.32 -1.91
N LYS A 58 -4.89 -20.83 -0.71
CA LYS A 58 -4.69 -22.27 -0.46
C LYS A 58 -5.96 -23.09 -0.72
N GLN A 59 -7.11 -22.57 -0.28
CA GLN A 59 -8.41 -23.21 -0.49
C GLN A 59 -8.90 -23.08 -1.94
N GLY A 60 -8.20 -22.30 -2.77
CA GLY A 60 -8.61 -22.01 -4.14
C GLY A 60 -9.90 -21.20 -4.22
N SER A 61 -10.31 -20.52 -3.15
CA SER A 61 -11.47 -19.63 -3.18
C SER A 61 -11.17 -18.35 -3.96
N ILE A 62 -9.91 -17.95 -4.01
CA ILE A 62 -9.35 -16.91 -4.88
C ILE A 62 -8.14 -17.44 -5.66
N ASP A 63 -7.83 -16.79 -6.78
CA ASP A 63 -6.67 -17.09 -7.64
C ASP A 63 -5.52 -16.10 -7.40
N PHE A 64 -5.84 -14.85 -7.09
CA PHE A 64 -4.87 -13.78 -6.84
C PHE A 64 -5.43 -12.71 -5.89
N ALA A 65 -4.55 -11.87 -5.34
CA ALA A 65 -4.87 -10.80 -4.38
C ALA A 65 -3.84 -9.67 -4.53
N LEU A 66 -4.03 -8.57 -3.79
CA LEU A 66 -3.09 -7.45 -3.68
C LEU A 66 -2.48 -7.44 -2.25
N PRO A 67 -1.35 -8.14 -2.01
CA PRO A 67 -0.77 -8.29 -0.68
C PRO A 67 0.19 -7.15 -0.31
N TYR A 68 0.44 -6.97 0.99
CA TYR A 68 1.67 -6.35 1.48
C TYR A 68 2.76 -7.43 1.59
N MET A 69 3.84 -7.30 0.81
CA MET A 69 4.85 -8.37 0.73
C MET A 69 5.58 -8.61 2.06
N ALA A 70 5.78 -7.56 2.86
CA ALA A 70 6.35 -7.67 4.20
C ALA A 70 5.41 -8.39 5.20
N TRP A 71 4.13 -8.57 4.86
CA TRP A 71 3.13 -9.22 5.72
C TRP A 71 2.60 -10.52 5.08
N GLU A 72 1.63 -10.45 4.16
CA GLU A 72 1.05 -11.65 3.55
C GLU A 72 2.07 -12.42 2.69
N GLY A 73 3.02 -11.71 2.05
CA GLY A 73 4.12 -12.36 1.33
C GLY A 73 5.02 -13.19 2.25
N LEU A 74 5.32 -12.64 3.43
CA LEU A 74 6.10 -13.31 4.47
C LEU A 74 5.32 -14.48 5.10
N GLU A 75 4.02 -14.29 5.39
CA GLU A 75 3.13 -15.34 5.88
C GLU A 75 3.15 -16.55 4.94
N ALA A 76 3.05 -16.29 3.63
CA ALA A 76 3.10 -17.33 2.61
C ALA A 76 4.45 -18.07 2.58
N LYS A 77 5.55 -17.32 2.69
CA LYS A 77 6.91 -17.88 2.75
C LYS A 77 7.09 -18.80 3.97
N ARG A 78 6.70 -18.34 5.17
CA ARG A 78 6.80 -19.12 6.42
C ARG A 78 5.90 -20.36 6.41
N ALA A 79 4.76 -20.29 5.72
CA ALA A 79 3.87 -21.43 5.53
C ALA A 79 4.34 -22.44 4.47
N GLY A 80 5.54 -22.28 3.88
CA GLY A 80 6.05 -23.14 2.82
C GLY A 80 5.23 -23.07 1.52
N LYS A 81 4.50 -21.97 1.32
CA LYS A 81 3.64 -21.71 0.16
C LYS A 81 4.07 -20.39 -0.49
N PRO A 82 5.28 -20.34 -1.07
CA PRO A 82 5.78 -19.09 -1.64
C PRO A 82 4.79 -18.53 -2.66
N VAL A 83 4.71 -17.21 -2.70
CA VAL A 83 3.91 -16.47 -3.68
C VAL A 83 4.81 -15.94 -4.77
N LYS A 84 4.21 -15.75 -5.95
CA LYS A 84 4.74 -14.88 -6.99
C LYS A 84 3.81 -13.69 -7.19
N TYR A 85 4.36 -12.60 -7.70
CA TYR A 85 3.64 -11.34 -7.86
C TYR A 85 4.06 -10.63 -9.14
N PHE A 86 3.19 -9.74 -9.61
CA PHE A 86 3.48 -8.77 -10.65
C PHE A 86 3.52 -7.40 -9.99
N LYS A 87 4.57 -6.61 -10.25
CA LYS A 87 4.53 -5.20 -9.87
C LYS A 87 3.70 -4.48 -10.92
N TYR A 88 2.65 -3.77 -10.50
CA TYR A 88 1.80 -3.03 -11.44
C TYR A 88 2.59 -1.96 -12.23
N THR A 89 3.71 -1.48 -11.68
CA THR A 89 4.63 -0.52 -12.31
C THR A 89 5.30 -1.08 -13.55
N ASP A 90 5.57 -2.39 -13.57
CA ASP A 90 6.15 -3.08 -14.72
C ASP A 90 5.15 -3.17 -15.89
N TYR A 91 3.88 -2.84 -15.63
CA TYR A 91 2.78 -2.82 -16.60
C TYR A 91 2.21 -1.41 -16.76
N GLY A 92 3.02 -0.37 -16.54
CA GLY A 92 2.65 1.01 -16.84
C GLY A 92 1.56 1.60 -15.95
N PHE A 93 1.25 0.96 -14.81
CA PHE A 93 0.41 1.56 -13.77
C PHE A 93 1.29 2.37 -12.81
N PRO A 94 0.90 3.59 -12.41
CA PRO A 94 1.75 4.42 -11.55
C PRO A 94 1.96 3.81 -10.18
N ASP A 95 3.08 4.14 -9.56
CA ASP A 95 3.28 3.87 -8.14
C ASP A 95 2.46 4.81 -7.25
N ALA A 96 2.20 4.39 -6.01
CA ALA A 96 1.31 5.09 -5.08
C ALA A 96 1.78 4.93 -3.63
N TYR A 97 1.53 5.96 -2.81
CA TYR A 97 1.70 5.83 -1.37
C TYR A 97 0.63 4.91 -0.80
N ALA A 98 1.04 3.72 -0.34
CA ALA A 98 0.11 2.73 0.21
C ALA A 98 -0.40 3.11 1.61
N VAL A 99 0.43 3.77 2.42
CA VAL A 99 0.10 4.26 3.75
C VAL A 99 0.64 5.68 3.90
N ILE A 100 -0.22 6.60 4.35
CA ILE A 100 0.10 8.00 4.59
C ILE A 100 -0.43 8.46 5.94
N VAL A 101 0.20 9.48 6.50
CA VAL A 101 -0.32 10.22 7.66
C VAL A 101 -1.16 11.38 7.16
N VAL A 102 -2.39 11.47 7.65
CA VAL A 102 -3.35 12.50 7.23
C VAL A 102 -3.71 13.38 8.42
N SER A 103 -3.83 14.68 8.18
CA SER A 103 -4.36 15.65 9.12
C SER A 103 -5.32 16.61 8.42
N ASN A 104 -6.17 17.32 9.18
CA ASN A 104 -7.04 18.34 8.62
C ASN A 104 -6.36 19.72 8.62
N PRO A 105 -6.53 20.56 7.58
CA PRO A 105 -5.83 21.84 7.48
C PRO A 105 -6.10 22.83 8.63
N ALA A 106 -7.33 22.84 9.17
CA ALA A 106 -7.70 23.74 10.26
C ALA A 106 -6.95 23.39 11.56
N TRP A 107 -6.74 22.10 11.82
CA TRP A 107 -5.96 21.62 12.95
C TRP A 107 -4.48 21.94 12.79
N LEU A 108 -3.91 21.72 11.60
CA LEU A 108 -2.51 22.07 11.31
C LEU A 108 -2.24 23.55 11.55
N LYS A 109 -3.11 24.44 11.06
CA LYS A 109 -2.99 25.89 11.27
C LYS A 109 -3.08 26.29 12.74
N SER A 110 -3.94 25.62 13.52
CA SER A 110 -4.12 25.94 14.95
C SER A 110 -3.06 25.31 15.86
N HIS A 111 -2.35 24.29 15.39
CA HIS A 111 -1.39 23.50 16.17
C HIS A 111 -0.03 23.37 15.48
N ASP A 112 0.38 24.39 14.71
CA ASP A 112 1.52 24.34 13.81
C ASP A 112 2.82 23.82 14.47
N ALA A 113 3.19 24.42 15.61
CA ALA A 113 4.37 24.00 16.37
C ALA A 113 4.27 22.55 16.90
N LEU A 114 3.06 22.08 17.25
CA LEU A 114 2.84 20.70 17.67
C LEU A 114 2.92 19.74 16.48
N ALA A 115 2.38 20.13 15.32
CA ALA A 115 2.46 19.35 14.08
C ALA A 115 3.93 19.13 13.66
N HIS A 116 4.75 20.18 13.69
CA HIS A 116 6.20 20.05 13.44
C HIS A 116 6.89 19.11 14.42
N LYS A 117 6.59 19.21 15.72
CA LYS A 117 7.15 18.30 16.73
C LYS A 117 6.72 16.85 16.51
N PHE A 118 5.44 16.63 16.19
CA PHE A 118 4.89 15.30 15.92
C PHE A 118 5.54 14.67 14.69
N VAL A 119 5.56 15.39 13.56
CA VAL A 119 6.15 14.89 12.31
C VAL A 119 7.65 14.65 12.49
N GLY A 120 8.37 15.54 13.16
CA GLY A 120 9.79 15.33 13.44
C GLY A 120 10.07 14.14 14.37
N ALA A 121 9.23 13.88 15.37
CA ALA A 121 9.33 12.68 16.19
C ALA A 121 9.04 11.41 15.38
N LEU A 122 8.03 11.47 14.51
CA LEU A 122 7.66 10.35 13.64
C LEU A 122 8.78 10.01 12.65
N GLN A 123 9.36 11.02 11.98
CA GLN A 123 10.50 10.81 11.08
C GLN A 123 11.67 10.16 11.82
N LYS A 124 12.03 10.65 13.02
CA LYS A 124 13.08 10.02 13.83
C LYS A 124 12.78 8.56 14.17
N GLY A 125 11.52 8.23 14.47
CA GLY A 125 11.10 6.85 14.74
C GLY A 125 11.29 5.91 13.55
N TYR A 126 10.92 6.37 12.35
CA TYR A 126 11.14 5.60 11.12
C TYR A 126 12.61 5.53 10.72
N GLU A 127 13.39 6.62 10.89
CA GLU A 127 14.83 6.60 10.67
C GLU A 127 15.54 5.63 11.63
N PHE A 128 15.10 5.59 12.90
CA PHE A 128 15.53 4.57 13.86
C PHE A 128 15.16 3.17 13.38
N ALA A 129 13.95 2.97 12.87
CA ALA A 129 13.50 1.68 12.35
C ALA A 129 14.27 1.21 11.10
N VAL A 130 14.75 2.14 10.27
CA VAL A 130 15.66 1.83 9.16
C VAL A 130 17.00 1.32 9.69
N ALA A 131 17.58 2.04 10.66
CA ALA A 131 18.90 1.71 11.23
C ALA A 131 18.88 0.49 12.16
N HIS A 132 17.78 0.28 12.88
CA HIS A 132 17.62 -0.73 13.93
C HIS A 132 16.26 -1.46 13.79
N PRO A 133 16.04 -2.22 12.70
CA PRO A 133 14.74 -2.82 12.42
C PRO A 133 14.26 -3.78 13.51
N GLU A 134 15.18 -4.51 14.14
CA GLU A 134 14.85 -5.46 15.21
C GLU A 134 14.41 -4.73 16.48
N ASP A 135 15.15 -3.70 16.90
CA ASP A 135 14.81 -2.91 18.08
C ASP A 135 13.48 -2.16 17.90
N ALA A 136 13.21 -1.69 16.68
CA ALA A 136 11.92 -1.09 16.34
C ALA A 136 10.78 -2.11 16.43
N ALA A 137 10.96 -3.32 15.91
CA ALA A 137 9.99 -4.41 16.06
C ALA A 137 9.76 -4.79 17.53
N GLN A 138 10.83 -4.90 18.32
CA GLN A 138 10.72 -5.19 19.76
C GLN A 138 9.97 -4.09 20.51
N SER A 139 10.18 -2.82 20.14
CA SER A 139 9.44 -1.70 20.70
C SER A 139 7.94 -1.82 20.41
N LEU A 140 7.56 -2.16 19.16
CA LEU A 140 6.17 -2.40 18.76
C LEU A 140 5.54 -3.56 19.56
N ILE A 141 6.25 -4.68 19.68
CA ILE A 141 5.79 -5.87 20.42
C ILE A 141 5.60 -5.53 21.91
N LYS A 142 6.55 -4.82 22.52
CA LYS A 142 6.51 -4.45 23.93
C LYS A 142 5.32 -3.55 24.25
N LEU A 143 4.99 -2.61 23.36
CA LEU A 143 3.85 -1.70 23.51
C LEU A 143 2.51 -2.39 23.25
N ASN A 144 2.50 -3.52 22.53
CA ASN A 144 1.29 -4.23 22.11
C ASN A 144 1.40 -5.75 22.38
N PRO A 145 1.59 -6.18 23.64
CA PRO A 145 1.99 -7.56 23.95
C PRO A 145 0.95 -8.62 23.55
N SER A 146 -0.33 -8.24 23.43
CA SER A 146 -1.41 -9.13 23.01
C SER A 146 -1.71 -9.09 21.50
N ALA A 147 -1.14 -8.13 20.76
CA ALA A 147 -1.44 -7.96 19.34
C ALA A 147 -0.72 -8.98 18.44
N PHE A 148 0.40 -9.54 18.92
CA PHE A 148 1.28 -10.39 18.12
C PHE A 148 1.55 -11.72 18.84
N GLN A 149 0.93 -12.79 18.34
CA GLN A 149 1.20 -14.15 18.84
C GLN A 149 2.58 -14.65 18.38
N ASP A 150 2.94 -14.38 17.12
CA ASP A 150 4.25 -14.70 16.55
C ASP A 150 5.11 -13.43 16.54
N LYS A 151 6.00 -13.31 17.52
CA LYS A 151 6.90 -12.15 17.66
C LYS A 151 8.01 -12.15 16.61
N ASP A 152 8.50 -13.33 16.24
CA ASP A 152 9.56 -13.47 15.24
C ASP A 152 9.07 -13.05 13.86
N PHE A 153 7.78 -13.27 13.57
CA PHE A 153 7.14 -12.75 12.38
C PHE A 153 7.22 -11.22 12.29
N VAL A 154 6.96 -10.50 13.38
CA VAL A 154 7.02 -9.03 13.41
C VAL A 154 8.44 -8.54 13.16
N VAL A 155 9.45 -9.21 13.74
CA VAL A 155 10.86 -8.88 13.52
C VAL A 155 11.27 -9.12 12.06
N GLU A 156 10.91 -10.26 11.48
CA GLU A 156 11.21 -10.56 10.07
C GLU A 156 10.49 -9.60 9.12
N SER A 157 9.22 -9.28 9.39
CA SER A 157 8.44 -8.30 8.64
C SER A 157 9.11 -6.93 8.64
N GLN A 158 9.56 -6.47 9.80
CA GLN A 158 10.20 -5.17 9.94
C GLN A 158 11.56 -5.12 9.24
N ARG A 159 12.35 -6.21 9.28
CA ARG A 159 13.61 -6.31 8.49
C ARG A 159 13.35 -6.24 6.99
N LEU A 160 12.25 -6.82 6.51
CA LEU A 160 11.87 -6.77 5.09
C LEU A 160 11.41 -5.38 4.66
N LEU A 161 10.66 -4.69 5.51
CA LEU A 161 10.03 -3.40 5.18
C LEU A 161 10.95 -2.20 5.41
N SER A 162 11.86 -2.25 6.39
CA SER A 162 12.62 -1.09 6.80
C SER A 162 13.46 -0.40 5.70
N PRO A 163 14.02 -1.10 4.70
CA PRO A 163 14.73 -0.45 3.61
C PRO A 163 13.84 0.48 2.76
N ASP A 164 12.53 0.20 2.70
CA ASP A 164 11.57 0.91 1.85
C ASP A 164 10.97 2.16 2.52
N TYR A 165 11.33 2.46 3.77
CA TYR A 165 10.84 3.67 4.46
C TYR A 165 11.47 4.97 3.93
N ARG A 166 12.60 4.88 3.23
CA ARG A 166 13.32 6.03 2.68
C ARG A 166 13.02 6.21 1.19
N ASP A 167 12.92 7.45 0.76
CA ASP A 167 12.88 7.80 -0.65
C ASP A 167 14.25 7.58 -1.34
N ALA A 168 14.31 7.84 -2.64
CA ALA A 168 15.54 7.71 -3.43
C ALA A 168 16.68 8.66 -2.98
N GLN A 169 16.37 9.69 -2.18
CA GLN A 169 17.32 10.62 -1.59
C GLN A 169 17.70 10.22 -0.15
N GLY A 170 17.22 9.07 0.33
CA GLY A 170 17.53 8.54 1.65
C GLY A 170 16.73 9.19 2.78
N LYS A 171 15.62 9.87 2.50
CA LYS A 171 14.80 10.57 3.50
C LYS A 171 13.50 9.83 3.77
N VAL A 172 13.11 9.75 5.04
CA VAL A 172 11.77 9.29 5.43
C VAL A 172 10.75 10.41 5.29
N GLY A 173 9.67 10.15 4.54
CA GLY A 173 8.43 10.95 4.59
C GLY A 173 8.19 11.98 3.48
N PRO A 174 9.17 12.48 2.68
CA PRO A 174 8.86 13.35 1.56
C PRO A 174 7.83 12.76 0.60
N GLN A 175 6.86 13.59 0.22
CA GLN A 175 5.87 13.26 -0.79
C GLN A 175 6.09 14.12 -2.04
N THR A 176 5.69 13.61 -3.21
CA THR A 176 5.86 14.31 -4.49
C THR A 176 4.54 14.47 -5.23
N VAL A 177 4.41 15.58 -5.96
CA VAL A 177 3.23 15.83 -6.82
C VAL A 177 3.11 14.73 -7.87
N ALA A 178 4.24 14.27 -8.43
CA ALA A 178 4.25 13.21 -9.44
C ALA A 178 3.63 11.90 -8.93
N GLN A 179 3.99 11.46 -7.72
CA GLN A 179 3.44 10.23 -7.15
C GLN A 179 1.97 10.40 -6.74
N TRP A 180 1.59 11.56 -6.20
CA TRP A 180 0.18 11.89 -5.92
C TRP A 180 -0.68 11.91 -7.19
N ALA A 181 -0.18 12.50 -8.27
CA ALA A 181 -0.89 12.64 -9.53
C ALA A 181 -1.13 11.28 -10.23
N GLY A 182 -0.27 10.29 -10.01
CA GLY A 182 -0.39 8.96 -10.60
C GLY A 182 -1.71 8.28 -10.26
N LEU A 183 -1.86 7.82 -9.02
CA LEU A 183 -3.09 7.14 -8.59
C LEU A 183 -4.30 8.09 -8.55
N SER A 184 -4.13 9.31 -8.04
CA SER A 184 -5.26 10.25 -7.89
C SER A 184 -5.80 10.68 -9.24
N GLY A 185 -4.94 11.00 -10.21
CA GLY A 185 -5.34 11.32 -11.58
C GLY A 185 -5.99 10.14 -12.28
N PHE A 186 -5.53 8.92 -12.04
CA PHE A 186 -6.19 7.71 -12.53
C PHE A 186 -7.62 7.57 -11.96
N LEU A 187 -7.79 7.69 -10.64
CA LEU A 187 -9.10 7.60 -9.98
C LEU A 187 -10.05 8.71 -10.43
N PHE A 188 -9.53 9.94 -10.61
CA PHE A 188 -10.29 11.06 -11.17
C PHE A 188 -10.82 10.74 -12.56
N LYS A 189 -9.97 10.27 -13.48
CA LYS A 189 -10.36 9.89 -14.86
C LYS A 189 -11.37 8.74 -14.91
N LYS A 190 -11.43 7.91 -13.86
CA LYS A 190 -12.44 6.85 -13.70
C LYS A 190 -13.73 7.33 -13.02
N GLY A 191 -13.82 8.61 -12.64
CA GLY A 191 -14.98 9.17 -11.93
C GLY A 191 -15.14 8.63 -10.50
N LEU A 192 -14.05 8.19 -9.87
CA LEU A 192 -14.07 7.52 -8.57
C LEU A 192 -13.77 8.45 -7.39
N LEU A 193 -13.40 9.70 -7.67
CA LEU A 193 -13.18 10.71 -6.64
C LEU A 193 -14.45 11.55 -6.44
N SER A 194 -14.82 11.76 -5.19
CA SER A 194 -15.97 12.59 -4.82
C SER A 194 -15.54 13.86 -4.11
N GLY A 195 -16.28 14.94 -4.34
CA GLY A 195 -16.13 16.19 -3.61
C GLY A 195 -16.78 16.15 -2.21
N PRO A 196 -16.68 17.25 -1.45
CA PRO A 196 -17.32 17.37 -0.13
C PRO A 196 -18.84 17.20 -0.14
N ASP A 197 -19.48 17.39 -1.31
CA ASP A 197 -20.90 17.19 -1.52
C ASP A 197 -21.28 15.72 -1.83
N GLY A 198 -20.29 14.81 -1.79
CA GLY A 198 -20.46 13.38 -2.08
C GLY A 198 -20.65 13.07 -3.57
N LYS A 199 -20.55 14.06 -4.47
CA LYS A 199 -20.71 13.86 -5.92
C LYS A 199 -19.35 13.68 -6.60
N PRO A 200 -19.28 12.97 -7.74
CA PRO A 200 -18.06 12.84 -8.51
C PRO A 200 -17.45 14.21 -8.86
N LEU A 201 -16.12 14.32 -8.73
CA LEU A 201 -15.38 15.51 -9.14
C LEU A 201 -15.53 15.73 -10.65
N LYS A 202 -15.80 16.98 -11.04
CA LYS A 202 -15.92 17.38 -12.45
C LYS A 202 -14.65 17.99 -13.04
N THR A 203 -13.76 18.47 -12.18
CA THR A 203 -12.51 19.13 -12.53
C THR A 203 -11.38 18.43 -11.79
N GLU A 204 -10.27 18.18 -12.49
CA GLU A 204 -9.11 17.55 -11.88
C GLU A 204 -8.52 18.51 -10.85
N PRO A 205 -8.40 18.10 -9.58
CA PRO A 205 -7.77 18.93 -8.56
C PRO A 205 -6.29 19.19 -8.84
N ASN A 206 -5.77 20.27 -8.26
CA ASN A 206 -4.33 20.45 -8.18
C ASN A 206 -3.76 19.51 -7.09
N TRP A 207 -3.04 18.48 -7.51
CA TRP A 207 -2.55 17.45 -6.59
C TRP A 207 -1.54 17.95 -5.54
N SER A 208 -0.92 19.11 -5.76
CA SER A 208 -0.08 19.75 -4.72
C SER A 208 -0.87 20.19 -3.48
N ASP A 209 -2.19 20.36 -3.60
CA ASP A 209 -3.03 20.84 -2.50
C ASP A 209 -3.39 19.72 -1.52
N TYR A 210 -3.07 18.46 -1.85
CA TYR A 210 -3.45 17.26 -1.08
C TYR A 210 -2.33 16.75 -0.17
N PHE A 211 -1.13 17.33 -0.24
CA PHE A 211 -0.04 17.00 0.66
C PHE A 211 0.83 18.23 0.94
N THR A 212 1.60 18.18 2.01
CA THR A 212 2.64 19.17 2.29
C THR A 212 3.85 18.48 2.90
N ASN A 213 5.03 18.98 2.55
CA ASN A 213 6.31 18.59 3.15
C ASN A 213 6.79 19.62 4.18
N ASP A 214 6.02 20.68 4.44
CA ASP A 214 6.45 21.82 5.27
C ASP A 214 6.73 21.39 6.71
N TYR A 215 6.02 20.37 7.20
CA TYR A 215 6.17 19.84 8.56
C TYR A 215 7.36 18.89 8.75
N LEU A 216 8.02 18.47 7.67
CA LEU A 216 9.19 17.61 7.75
C LEU A 216 10.38 18.36 8.37
N THR A 217 11.25 17.62 9.07
CA THR A 217 12.49 18.18 9.58
C THR A 217 13.37 18.61 8.42
N LYS A 218 13.82 19.87 8.45
CA LYS A 218 14.84 20.37 7.52
C LYS A 218 16.19 19.80 7.96
N ASN A 219 16.85 19.08 7.07
CA ASN A 219 18.24 18.65 7.24
C ASN A 219 19.18 19.83 7.03
#